data_AF-A0AAN9DBN2-F1
#
_entry.id   AF-A0AAN9DBN2-F1
#
_cell.length_a   1.000
_cell.length_b   1.000
_cell.length_c   1.000
_cell.angle_alpha   90.00
_cell.angle_beta   90.00
_cell.angle_gamma   90.00
#
_symmetry.space_group_name_H-M   'P 1'
#
loop_
_entity.id
_entity.type
_entity.pdbx_description
1 polymer ?
#
loop_
_entity_poly.entity_id
_entity_poly.type
_entity_poly.pdbx_seq_one_letter_code
_entity_poly.pdbx_strand_id
1 'polypeptide(L)'
;MAEAGQTESEQDIESKIEETRQRFKSEYIEESQDKYDSRDVEKLLRDDALLEAYLTWRQFVVDDALKMIDESLQWRREFQLNDLVESSIPRWMFESGAVYLHGYDKEGNKLFWFRVKLHVKDAKTTVDKKRYVAFWLERYAKREPGMPLTVVFDMSESGISNIDMDFVKYIINCFKVYYPKFLSKMIMYEMPWIMNAAWKIVKTWLGPDAISKLKFVTKSDIQTYVGPEHLPPYMGGTDQFKYSYPPLLDDDFQSPICENGPIVSEDESDIKDLESDSKETLESSFNAEQSIRPKKVNFIEDGQRSDDLDRGEPGRLRGARKPTTTFKGTLLHISPAEELSFGAKESEKRCLIVLNNVTKNHVAFKVRTTAPEKYRVKPSNSSCEPGSSVDIVVSLHGGFQASPQDRFLVMAAETESGTGVPELSQFWKEVSKAKIMEHRLRCHVLESPKSILSNSFDSSSVTSTNEHQDLQTMLTRVVLTNSRLEQTLEKCVWIQKVLLVLVSFLLALSFTTAYSQWTS
;
A
#
# COMPACT_ATOMS: atom_id res chain seq x y z
N MET A 1 -23.79 -12.91 31.00
CA MET A 1 -23.34 -11.53 30.69
C MET A 1 -22.72 -11.42 29.30
N ALA A 2 -21.93 -12.39 28.81
CA ALA A 2 -21.46 -12.41 27.42
C ALA A 2 -22.58 -12.62 26.38
N GLU A 3 -23.54 -13.52 26.66
CA GLU A 3 -24.71 -13.73 25.79
C GLU A 3 -25.59 -12.49 25.66
N ALA A 4 -25.90 -11.80 26.77
CA ALA A 4 -26.71 -10.57 26.75
C ALA A 4 -26.06 -9.44 25.93
N GLY A 5 -24.73 -9.32 25.95
CA GLY A 5 -24.00 -8.34 25.15
C GLY A 5 -23.91 -8.69 23.65
N GLN A 6 -23.93 -9.98 23.30
CA GLN A 6 -24.05 -10.43 21.90
C GLN A 6 -25.45 -10.17 21.36
N THR A 7 -26.49 -10.51 22.12
CA THR A 7 -27.89 -10.29 21.71
C THR A 7 -28.23 -8.79 21.56
N GLU A 8 -27.71 -7.93 22.44
CA GLU A 8 -27.87 -6.47 22.30
C GLU A 8 -27.16 -5.91 21.06
N SER A 9 -26.00 -6.47 20.69
CA SER A 9 -25.28 -6.05 19.47
C SER A 9 -25.94 -6.52 18.17
N GLU A 10 -26.54 -7.71 18.17
CA GLU A 10 -27.28 -8.25 17.03
C GLU A 10 -28.58 -7.47 16.80
N GLN A 11 -29.30 -7.12 17.87
CA GLN A 11 -30.50 -6.29 17.78
C GLN A 11 -30.22 -4.88 17.26
N ASP A 12 -29.08 -4.27 17.62
CA ASP A 12 -28.68 -2.96 17.09
C ASP A 12 -28.36 -3.03 15.58
N ILE A 13 -27.72 -4.12 15.12
CA ILE A 13 -27.43 -4.33 13.70
C ILE A 13 -28.73 -4.52 12.90
N GLU A 14 -29.63 -5.39 13.35
CA GLU A 14 -30.92 -5.63 12.70
C GLU A 14 -31.76 -4.35 12.61
N SER A 15 -31.79 -3.57 13.70
CA SER A 15 -32.45 -2.26 13.74
C SER A 15 -31.89 -1.30 12.68
N LYS A 16 -30.57 -1.24 12.53
CA LYS A 16 -29.92 -0.37 11.52
C LYS A 16 -30.16 -0.85 10.09
N ILE A 17 -30.20 -2.16 9.85
CA ILE A 17 -30.54 -2.73 8.54
C ILE A 17 -31.96 -2.30 8.16
N GLU A 18 -32.92 -2.45 9.08
CA GLU A 18 -34.30 -2.07 8.82
C GLU A 18 -34.47 -0.55 8.68
N GLU A 19 -33.81 0.26 9.53
CA GLU A 19 -33.79 1.72 9.38
C GLU A 19 -33.27 2.13 7.98
N THR A 20 -32.15 1.56 7.56
CA THR A 20 -31.54 1.85 6.25
C THR A 20 -32.47 1.46 5.12
N ARG A 21 -33.10 0.29 5.21
CA ARG A 21 -34.08 -0.19 4.21
C ARG A 21 -35.27 0.74 4.09
N GLN A 22 -35.87 1.13 5.21
CA GLN A 22 -37.05 2.00 5.22
C GLN A 22 -36.71 3.40 4.69
N ARG A 23 -35.60 3.98 5.15
CA ARG A 23 -35.14 5.28 4.68
C ARG A 23 -34.77 5.27 3.20
N PHE A 24 -34.15 4.19 2.70
CA PHE A 24 -33.89 4.05 1.27
C PHE A 24 -35.19 4.04 0.45
N LYS A 25 -36.24 3.33 0.92
CA LYS A 25 -37.55 3.34 0.26
C LYS A 25 -38.16 4.74 0.21
N SER A 26 -38.25 5.42 1.35
CA SER A 26 -38.93 6.72 1.44
C SER A 26 -38.15 7.87 0.84
N GLU A 27 -36.82 7.91 1.02
CA GLU A 27 -36.00 9.05 0.60
C GLU A 27 -35.45 8.91 -0.83
N TYR A 28 -35.21 7.69 -1.32
CA TYR A 28 -34.49 7.48 -2.59
C TYR A 28 -35.33 6.84 -3.70
N ILE A 29 -36.31 5.98 -3.37
CA ILE A 29 -37.15 5.32 -4.38
C ILE A 29 -38.37 6.18 -4.72
N GLU A 30 -39.06 6.74 -3.72
CA GLU A 30 -40.25 7.56 -3.93
C GLU A 30 -39.96 8.83 -4.75
N GLU A 31 -38.76 9.40 -4.63
CA GLU A 31 -38.35 10.59 -5.38
C GLU A 31 -38.10 10.31 -6.89
N SER A 32 -37.69 9.08 -7.27
CA SER A 32 -37.35 8.76 -8.65
C SER A 32 -37.27 7.26 -8.94
N GLN A 33 -38.37 6.68 -9.45
CA GLN A 33 -38.42 5.26 -9.82
C GLN A 33 -37.48 4.90 -10.97
N ASP A 34 -37.22 5.84 -11.88
CA ASP A 34 -36.30 5.68 -12.99
C ASP A 34 -34.87 6.09 -12.63
N LYS A 35 -34.43 5.97 -11.36
CA LYS A 35 -33.04 6.28 -10.96
C LYS A 35 -32.14 5.04 -10.94
N TYR A 36 -32.69 3.88 -10.62
CA TYR A 36 -31.95 2.62 -10.43
C TYR A 36 -32.49 1.49 -11.33
N ASP A 37 -31.73 0.41 -11.46
CA ASP A 37 -32.27 -0.83 -12.04
C ASP A 37 -33.16 -1.54 -11.01
N SER A 38 -34.39 -1.88 -11.39
CA SER A 38 -35.36 -2.55 -10.52
C SER A 38 -34.84 -3.84 -9.87
N ARG A 39 -33.96 -4.59 -10.56
CA ARG A 39 -33.38 -5.84 -10.04
C ARG A 39 -32.44 -5.58 -8.87
N ASP A 40 -31.67 -4.50 -8.93
CA ASP A 40 -30.77 -4.13 -7.84
C ASP A 40 -31.53 -3.56 -6.64
N VAL A 41 -32.61 -2.80 -6.89
CA VAL A 41 -33.51 -2.32 -5.84
C VAL A 41 -34.16 -3.50 -5.13
N GLU A 42 -34.74 -4.45 -5.87
CA GLU A 42 -35.35 -5.64 -5.28
C GLU A 42 -34.33 -6.43 -4.45
N LYS A 43 -33.12 -6.60 -4.98
CA LYS A 43 -32.03 -7.28 -4.25
C LYS A 43 -31.69 -6.57 -2.95
N LEU A 44 -31.45 -5.25 -2.98
CA LEU A 44 -31.12 -4.48 -1.77
C LEU A 44 -32.24 -4.55 -0.72
N LEU A 45 -33.50 -4.53 -1.13
CA LEU A 45 -34.63 -4.57 -0.21
C LEU A 45 -34.85 -5.95 0.42
N ARG A 46 -34.37 -7.02 -0.21
CA ARG A 46 -34.54 -8.41 0.25
C ARG A 46 -33.31 -8.99 0.94
N ASP A 47 -32.12 -8.49 0.64
CA ASP A 47 -30.84 -9.06 1.06
C ASP A 47 -30.23 -8.27 2.22
N ASP A 48 -30.46 -8.74 3.45
CA ASP A 48 -29.93 -8.17 4.68
C ASP A 48 -28.39 -8.14 4.68
N ALA A 49 -27.75 -9.18 4.13
CA ALA A 49 -26.30 -9.25 4.08
C ALA A 49 -25.70 -8.17 3.17
N LEU A 50 -26.39 -7.81 2.09
CA LEU A 50 -25.98 -6.70 1.24
C LEU A 50 -26.07 -5.36 1.97
N LEU A 51 -27.17 -5.10 2.68
CA LEU A 51 -27.34 -3.88 3.48
C LEU A 51 -26.31 -3.80 4.62
N GLU A 52 -26.10 -4.91 5.33
CA GLU A 52 -25.10 -5.03 6.38
C GLU A 52 -23.69 -4.77 5.84
N ALA A 53 -23.37 -5.22 4.63
CA ALA A 53 -22.08 -4.97 4.01
C ALA A 53 -21.82 -3.46 3.79
N TYR A 54 -22.83 -2.72 3.29
CA TYR A 54 -22.76 -1.26 3.16
C TYR A 54 -22.64 -0.57 4.51
N LEU A 55 -23.47 -0.96 5.48
CA LEU A 55 -23.44 -0.43 6.84
C LEU A 55 -22.08 -0.66 7.50
N THR A 56 -21.56 -1.88 7.46
CA THR A 56 -20.26 -2.21 8.03
C THR A 56 -19.16 -1.37 7.42
N TRP A 57 -19.17 -1.16 6.09
CA TRP A 57 -18.19 -0.33 5.41
C TRP A 57 -18.24 1.13 5.85
N ARG A 58 -19.45 1.61 6.17
CA ARG A 58 -19.70 2.95 6.71
C ARG A 58 -19.77 2.98 8.23
N GLN A 59 -19.19 1.99 8.91
CA GLN A 59 -19.10 1.92 10.36
C GLN A 59 -20.47 2.11 11.04
N PHE A 60 -21.51 1.54 10.43
CA PHE A 60 -22.89 1.57 10.88
C PHE A 60 -23.51 2.99 10.95
N VAL A 61 -22.97 3.94 10.18
CA VAL A 61 -23.54 5.27 9.94
C VAL A 61 -24.52 5.19 8.76
N VAL A 62 -25.82 5.25 9.06
CA VAL A 62 -26.91 5.03 8.09
C VAL A 62 -26.89 6.05 6.95
N ASP A 63 -26.71 7.34 7.24
CA ASP A 63 -26.68 8.40 6.20
C ASP A 63 -25.57 8.19 5.18
N ASP A 64 -24.39 7.75 5.63
CA ASP A 64 -23.25 7.49 4.75
C ASP A 64 -23.43 6.19 3.96
N ALA A 65 -24.10 5.19 4.55
CA ALA A 65 -24.48 3.97 3.86
C ALA A 65 -25.50 4.27 2.75
N LEU A 66 -26.53 5.06 3.02
CA LEU A 66 -27.54 5.47 2.03
C LEU A 66 -26.91 6.20 0.84
N LYS A 67 -26.02 7.18 1.09
CA LYS A 67 -25.30 7.89 0.01
C LYS A 67 -24.46 6.94 -0.86
N MET A 68 -23.81 5.96 -0.22
CA MET A 68 -22.98 4.99 -0.92
C MET A 68 -23.81 3.99 -1.73
N ILE A 69 -24.96 3.56 -1.19
CA ILE A 69 -25.94 2.73 -1.90
C ILE A 69 -26.45 3.49 -3.12
N ASP A 70 -26.85 4.75 -2.96
CA ASP A 70 -27.33 5.62 -4.04
C ASP A 70 -26.32 5.72 -5.18
N GLU A 71 -25.06 6.08 -4.85
CA GLU A 71 -23.98 6.17 -5.83
C GLU A 71 -23.70 4.83 -6.52
N SER A 72 -23.76 3.73 -5.76
CA SER A 72 -23.54 2.38 -6.30
C SER A 72 -24.65 1.98 -7.27
N LEU A 73 -25.92 2.15 -6.91
CA LEU A 73 -27.04 1.72 -7.75
C LEU A 73 -27.18 2.56 -9.02
N GLN A 74 -26.89 3.86 -8.95
CA GLN A 74 -26.80 4.70 -10.15
C GLN A 74 -25.70 4.19 -11.09
N TRP A 75 -24.52 3.89 -10.56
CA TRP A 75 -23.41 3.33 -11.34
C TRP A 75 -23.78 1.98 -11.96
N ARG A 76 -24.40 1.07 -11.20
CA ARG A 76 -24.84 -0.25 -11.71
C ARG A 76 -25.78 -0.10 -12.91
N ARG A 77 -26.71 0.86 -12.83
CA ARG A 77 -27.62 1.16 -13.93
C ARG A 77 -26.93 1.83 -15.12
N GLU A 78 -26.11 2.87 -14.88
CA GLU A 78 -25.38 3.60 -15.93
C GLU A 78 -24.53 2.64 -16.77
N PHE A 79 -23.88 1.67 -16.12
CA PHE A 79 -23.02 0.67 -16.76
C PHE A 79 -23.76 -0.61 -17.18
N GLN A 80 -25.07 -0.70 -16.93
CA GLN A 80 -25.94 -1.84 -17.27
C GLN A 80 -25.38 -3.18 -16.77
N LEU A 81 -24.92 -3.22 -15.51
CA LEU A 81 -24.17 -4.36 -15.00
C LEU A 81 -24.96 -5.65 -14.91
N ASN A 82 -26.27 -5.57 -14.70
CA ASN A 82 -27.12 -6.75 -14.66
C ASN A 82 -27.24 -7.45 -16.04
N ASP A 83 -27.00 -6.72 -17.12
CA ASP A 83 -27.02 -7.22 -18.50
C ASP A 83 -25.59 -7.36 -19.08
N LEU A 84 -24.56 -7.19 -18.23
CA LEU A 84 -23.17 -7.25 -18.63
C LEU A 84 -22.74 -8.69 -18.82
N VAL A 85 -22.72 -9.11 -20.08
CA VAL A 85 -22.24 -10.43 -20.53
C VAL A 85 -21.00 -10.28 -21.40
N GLU A 86 -20.27 -11.37 -21.62
CA GLU A 86 -19.04 -11.37 -22.40
C GLU A 86 -19.23 -10.79 -23.82
N SER A 87 -20.33 -11.16 -24.48
CA SER A 87 -20.69 -10.66 -25.81
C SER A 87 -21.07 -9.17 -25.85
N SER A 88 -21.32 -8.54 -24.69
CA SER A 88 -21.60 -7.11 -24.58
C SER A 88 -20.34 -6.25 -24.53
N ILE A 89 -19.16 -6.88 -24.46
CA ILE A 89 -17.87 -6.21 -24.46
C ILE A 89 -17.17 -6.48 -25.80
N PRO A 90 -16.54 -5.47 -26.43
CA PRO A 90 -15.81 -5.69 -27.66
C PRO A 90 -14.74 -6.79 -27.52
N ARG A 91 -14.84 -7.82 -28.37
CA ARG A 91 -13.96 -9.02 -28.33
C ARG A 91 -12.47 -8.71 -28.22
N TRP A 92 -12.02 -7.69 -28.94
CA TRP A 92 -10.60 -7.27 -28.95
C TRP A 92 -10.08 -6.86 -27.57
N MET A 93 -10.95 -6.45 -26.64
CA MET A 93 -10.55 -6.11 -25.27
C MET A 93 -10.09 -7.35 -24.49
N PHE A 94 -10.77 -8.48 -24.68
CA PHE A 94 -10.32 -9.76 -24.13
C PHE A 94 -9.01 -10.17 -24.81
N GLU A 95 -8.98 -10.21 -26.14
CA GLU A 95 -7.80 -10.59 -26.92
C GLU A 95 -6.54 -9.76 -26.59
N SER A 96 -6.71 -8.52 -26.13
CA SER A 96 -5.59 -7.68 -25.71
C SER A 96 -4.79 -8.23 -24.52
N GLY A 97 -5.41 -9.01 -23.62
CA GLY A 97 -4.79 -9.42 -22.36
C GLY A 97 -4.41 -8.25 -21.44
N ALA A 98 -5.03 -7.08 -21.62
CA ALA A 98 -4.74 -5.88 -20.81
C ALA A 98 -5.18 -6.03 -19.35
N VAL A 99 -6.24 -6.80 -19.11
CA VAL A 99 -6.84 -7.03 -17.79
C VAL A 99 -7.27 -8.50 -17.68
N TYR A 100 -6.89 -9.19 -16.60
CA TYR A 100 -7.24 -10.61 -16.39
C TYR A 100 -7.03 -11.05 -14.92
N LEU A 101 -7.62 -12.19 -14.53
CA LEU A 101 -7.43 -12.82 -13.23
C LEU A 101 -6.52 -14.05 -13.38
N HIS A 102 -5.44 -14.14 -12.61
CA HIS A 102 -4.55 -15.31 -12.65
C HIS A 102 -3.61 -15.38 -11.44
N GLY A 103 -3.44 -16.56 -10.85
CA GLY A 103 -2.58 -16.76 -9.67
C GLY A 103 -3.13 -16.12 -8.38
N TYR A 104 -2.35 -16.26 -7.30
CA TYR A 104 -2.71 -15.82 -5.95
C TYR A 104 -1.55 -15.11 -5.27
N ASP A 105 -1.84 -14.16 -4.38
CA ASP A 105 -0.83 -13.60 -3.48
C ASP A 105 -0.55 -14.56 -2.31
N LYS A 106 0.46 -14.25 -1.48
CA LYS A 106 0.84 -15.08 -0.34
C LYS A 106 -0.21 -15.16 0.78
N GLU A 107 -1.22 -14.30 0.74
CA GLU A 107 -2.35 -14.30 1.67
C GLU A 107 -3.56 -15.06 1.07
N GLY A 108 -3.41 -15.67 -0.10
CA GLY A 108 -4.47 -16.43 -0.77
C GLY A 108 -5.46 -15.57 -1.56
N ASN A 109 -5.19 -14.28 -1.76
CA ASN A 109 -6.08 -13.40 -2.53
C ASN A 109 -5.80 -13.56 -4.04
N LYS A 110 -6.85 -13.70 -4.85
CA LYS A 110 -6.70 -13.81 -6.32
C LYS A 110 -6.06 -12.54 -6.88
N LEU A 111 -5.12 -12.69 -7.81
CA LEU A 111 -4.49 -11.55 -8.46
C LEU A 111 -5.33 -11.06 -9.63
N PHE A 112 -5.59 -9.75 -9.65
CA PHE A 112 -6.25 -9.05 -10.73
C PHE A 112 -5.25 -8.15 -11.47
N TRP A 113 -4.81 -8.61 -12.62
CA TRP A 113 -3.72 -8.02 -13.38
C TRP A 113 -4.19 -6.89 -14.28
N PHE A 114 -3.43 -5.81 -14.30
CA PHE A 114 -3.52 -4.69 -15.25
C PHE A 114 -2.17 -4.51 -15.92
N ARG A 115 -2.09 -4.82 -17.22
CA ARG A 115 -0.91 -4.61 -18.06
C ARG A 115 -0.90 -3.17 -18.56
N VAL A 116 -0.32 -2.26 -17.80
CA VAL A 116 -0.44 -0.80 -18.03
C VAL A 116 0.10 -0.38 -19.40
N LYS A 117 1.14 -1.04 -19.91
CA LYS A 117 1.69 -0.75 -21.24
C LYS A 117 0.68 -0.91 -22.39
N LEU A 118 -0.35 -1.73 -22.19
CA LEU A 118 -1.41 -1.98 -23.17
C LEU A 118 -2.57 -0.98 -23.06
N HIS A 119 -2.61 -0.17 -21.99
CA HIS A 119 -3.64 0.85 -21.84
C HIS A 119 -3.30 2.09 -22.67
N VAL A 120 -4.24 2.51 -23.51
CA VAL A 120 -4.17 3.78 -24.24
C VAL A 120 -5.41 4.58 -23.93
N LYS A 121 -5.24 5.85 -23.57
CA LYS A 121 -6.38 6.75 -23.37
C LYS A 121 -7.06 7.03 -24.70
N ASP A 122 -8.33 6.68 -24.79
CA ASP A 122 -9.15 6.94 -25.97
C ASP A 122 -10.62 7.11 -25.55
N ALA A 123 -11.15 8.31 -25.82
CA ALA A 123 -12.50 8.70 -25.41
C ALA A 123 -13.59 7.79 -26.01
N LYS A 124 -13.34 7.20 -27.19
CA LYS A 124 -14.32 6.30 -27.84
C LYS A 124 -14.45 4.97 -27.11
N THR A 125 -13.40 4.53 -26.42
CA THR A 125 -13.33 3.22 -25.75
C THR A 125 -13.37 3.32 -24.23
N THR A 126 -13.49 4.52 -23.66
CA THR A 126 -13.51 4.75 -22.20
C THR A 126 -14.61 3.97 -21.49
N VAL A 127 -15.85 4.04 -22.00
CA VAL A 127 -17.00 3.35 -21.38
C VAL A 127 -16.82 1.83 -21.45
N ASP A 128 -16.44 1.31 -22.61
CA ASP A 128 -16.20 -0.12 -22.82
C ASP A 128 -15.08 -0.65 -21.91
N LYS A 129 -13.99 0.11 -21.70
CA LYS A 129 -12.91 -0.26 -20.77
C LYS A 129 -13.38 -0.32 -19.33
N LYS A 130 -14.21 0.63 -18.91
CA LYS A 130 -14.81 0.66 -17.57
C LYS A 130 -15.77 -0.52 -17.36
N ARG A 131 -16.62 -0.82 -18.36
CA ARG A 131 -17.48 -2.02 -18.41
C ARG A 131 -16.65 -3.31 -18.38
N TYR A 132 -15.52 -3.35 -19.09
CA TYR A 132 -14.62 -4.51 -19.12
C TYR A 132 -14.04 -4.82 -17.73
N VAL A 133 -13.63 -3.81 -16.97
CA VAL A 133 -13.21 -3.99 -15.58
C VAL A 133 -14.38 -4.46 -14.70
N ALA A 134 -15.55 -3.82 -14.83
CA ALA A 134 -16.74 -4.22 -14.08
C ALA A 134 -17.13 -5.67 -14.35
N PHE A 135 -16.99 -6.15 -15.59
CA PHE A 135 -17.25 -7.54 -15.96
C PHE A 135 -16.35 -8.51 -15.19
N TRP A 136 -15.05 -8.23 -15.09
CA TRP A 136 -14.13 -9.06 -14.31
C TRP A 136 -14.47 -9.05 -12.82
N LEU A 137 -14.84 -7.89 -12.28
CA LEU A 137 -15.24 -7.76 -10.87
C LEU A 137 -16.56 -8.48 -10.57
N GLU A 138 -17.61 -8.30 -11.39
CA GLU A 138 -18.88 -9.01 -11.25
C GLU A 138 -18.69 -10.53 -11.39
N ARG A 139 -17.87 -10.97 -12.35
CA ARG A 139 -17.56 -12.39 -12.56
C ARG A 139 -16.86 -12.99 -11.35
N TYR A 140 -15.87 -12.29 -10.79
CA TYR A 140 -15.16 -12.75 -9.60
C TYR A 140 -16.07 -12.75 -8.37
N ALA A 141 -16.85 -11.69 -8.15
CA ALA A 141 -17.78 -11.59 -7.02
C ALA A 141 -18.84 -12.70 -7.00
N LYS A 142 -19.30 -13.14 -8.18
CA LYS A 142 -20.22 -14.28 -8.30
C LYS A 142 -19.53 -15.61 -8.00
N ARG A 143 -18.26 -15.77 -8.39
CA ARG A 143 -17.52 -17.04 -8.23
C ARG A 143 -16.95 -17.22 -6.82
N GLU A 144 -16.44 -16.15 -6.22
CA GLU A 144 -15.78 -16.14 -4.91
C GLU A 144 -16.43 -15.07 -4.00
N PRO A 145 -17.69 -15.25 -3.56
CA PRO A 145 -18.41 -14.25 -2.78
C PRO A 145 -17.67 -13.88 -1.49
N GLY A 146 -17.49 -12.58 -1.26
CA GLY A 146 -16.86 -12.05 -0.03
C GLY A 146 -15.33 -12.15 0.01
N MET A 147 -14.69 -12.79 -0.97
CA MET A 147 -13.23 -12.89 -1.03
C MET A 147 -12.61 -11.65 -1.66
N PRO A 148 -11.58 -11.03 -1.06
CA PRO A 148 -10.92 -9.86 -1.63
C PRO A 148 -9.95 -10.24 -2.77
N LEU A 149 -9.57 -9.23 -3.54
CA LEU A 149 -8.59 -9.28 -4.62
C LEU A 149 -7.30 -8.55 -4.24
N THR A 150 -6.20 -8.99 -4.83
CA THR A 150 -4.96 -8.21 -4.92
C THR A 150 -4.81 -7.70 -6.35
N VAL A 151 -4.88 -6.37 -6.53
CA VAL A 151 -4.76 -5.76 -7.86
C VAL A 151 -3.28 -5.57 -8.18
N VAL A 152 -2.82 -6.03 -9.34
CA VAL A 152 -1.43 -5.88 -9.78
C VAL A 152 -1.38 -5.00 -11.02
N PHE A 153 -0.86 -3.79 -10.87
CA PHE A 153 -0.52 -2.92 -11.99
C PHE A 153 0.91 -3.23 -12.43
N ASP A 154 1.04 -4.00 -13.51
CA ASP A 154 2.33 -4.17 -14.18
C ASP A 154 2.61 -2.94 -15.04
N MET A 155 3.52 -2.10 -14.55
CA MET A 155 3.93 -0.86 -15.20
C MET A 155 5.23 -1.01 -16.00
N SER A 156 5.72 -2.24 -16.16
CA SER A 156 6.89 -2.53 -17.01
C SER A 156 6.66 -2.01 -18.42
N GLU A 157 7.66 -1.33 -18.98
CA GLU A 157 7.62 -0.76 -20.33
C GLU A 157 6.48 0.26 -20.56
N SER A 158 5.86 0.78 -19.49
CA SER A 158 4.85 1.84 -19.60
C SER A 158 5.46 3.25 -19.61
N GLY A 159 4.73 4.21 -20.17
CA GLY A 159 5.15 5.60 -20.27
C GLY A 159 3.97 6.58 -20.14
N ILE A 160 4.23 7.88 -20.35
CA ILE A 160 3.23 8.95 -20.15
C ILE A 160 1.97 8.71 -21.00
N SER A 161 2.11 8.13 -22.20
CA SER A 161 0.99 7.81 -23.09
C SER A 161 -0.02 6.83 -22.50
N ASN A 162 0.37 6.05 -21.48
CA ASN A 162 -0.50 5.11 -20.79
C ASN A 162 -1.22 5.75 -19.58
N ILE A 163 -0.96 7.02 -19.25
CA ILE A 163 -1.58 7.68 -18.10
C ILE A 163 -2.98 8.16 -18.48
N ASP A 164 -3.98 7.58 -17.81
CA ASP A 164 -5.38 8.00 -17.92
C ASP A 164 -5.98 8.24 -16.55
N MET A 165 -5.94 9.50 -16.11
CA MET A 165 -6.39 9.90 -14.77
C MET A 165 -7.89 9.62 -14.54
N ASP A 166 -8.72 9.66 -15.59
CA ASP A 166 -10.16 9.34 -15.47
C ASP A 166 -10.34 7.85 -15.19
N PHE A 167 -9.63 7.01 -15.94
CA PHE A 167 -9.67 5.57 -15.73
C PHE A 167 -9.09 5.18 -14.35
N VAL A 168 -7.98 5.79 -13.92
CA VAL A 168 -7.42 5.56 -12.58
C VAL A 168 -8.42 5.93 -11.48
N LYS A 169 -9.10 7.08 -11.61
CA LYS A 169 -10.15 7.50 -10.67
C LYS A 169 -11.30 6.50 -10.64
N TYR A 170 -11.69 5.97 -11.80
CA TYR A 170 -12.70 4.92 -11.90
C TYR A 170 -12.29 3.64 -11.16
N ILE A 171 -11.06 3.14 -11.34
CA ILE A 171 -10.58 1.95 -10.62
C ILE A 171 -10.59 2.18 -9.10
N ILE A 172 -10.20 3.37 -8.65
CA ILE A 172 -10.26 3.72 -7.22
C ILE A 172 -11.70 3.68 -6.72
N ASN A 173 -12.64 4.25 -7.47
CA ASN A 173 -14.06 4.24 -7.11
C ASN A 173 -14.67 2.83 -7.09
N CYS A 174 -14.21 1.93 -7.96
CA CYS A 174 -14.61 0.51 -7.91
C CYS A 174 -14.41 -0.08 -6.52
N PHE A 175 -13.25 0.12 -5.90
CA PHE A 175 -12.96 -0.46 -4.58
C PHE A 175 -13.35 0.43 -3.39
N LYS A 176 -13.53 1.73 -3.62
CA LYS A 176 -13.90 2.70 -2.57
C LYS A 176 -15.42 2.76 -2.34
N VAL A 177 -16.21 2.59 -3.41
CA VAL A 177 -17.65 2.82 -3.42
C VAL A 177 -18.41 1.58 -3.88
N TYR A 178 -18.08 1.02 -5.05
CA TYR A 178 -18.95 0.02 -5.69
C TYR A 178 -18.78 -1.40 -5.16
N TYR A 179 -17.56 -1.76 -4.78
CA TYR A 179 -17.17 -3.06 -4.25
C TYR A 179 -16.38 -2.88 -2.94
N PRO A 180 -17.04 -2.46 -1.85
CA PRO A 180 -16.39 -2.36 -0.55
C PRO A 180 -15.87 -3.72 -0.07
N LYS A 181 -14.81 -3.71 0.74
CA LYS A 181 -14.08 -4.90 1.24
C LYS A 181 -13.45 -5.79 0.16
N PHE A 182 -13.64 -5.49 -1.12
CA PHE A 182 -13.16 -6.32 -2.23
C PHE A 182 -11.68 -6.15 -2.55
N LEU A 183 -11.00 -5.20 -1.90
CA LEU A 183 -9.57 -4.91 -2.10
C LEU A 183 -8.75 -5.25 -0.85
N SER A 184 -7.85 -6.22 -1.02
CA SER A 184 -6.77 -6.51 -0.08
C SER A 184 -5.65 -5.46 -0.20
N LYS A 185 -4.97 -5.42 -1.36
CA LYS A 185 -3.90 -4.47 -1.67
C LYS A 185 -3.81 -4.18 -3.18
N MET A 186 -3.15 -3.09 -3.54
CA MET A 186 -2.74 -2.84 -4.94
C MET A 186 -1.23 -2.81 -5.04
N ILE A 187 -0.66 -3.63 -5.92
CA ILE A 187 0.77 -3.72 -6.19
C ILE A 187 1.07 -2.89 -7.45
N MET A 188 1.98 -1.94 -7.34
CA MET A 188 2.49 -1.11 -8.43
C MET A 188 3.89 -1.61 -8.79
N TYR A 189 3.98 -2.48 -9.79
CA TYR A 189 5.25 -3.11 -10.19
C TYR A 189 5.99 -2.25 -11.22
N GLU A 190 7.27 -1.96 -10.94
CA GLU A 190 8.18 -1.21 -11.82
C GLU A 190 7.61 0.15 -12.26
N MET A 191 7.01 0.90 -11.32
CA MET A 191 6.43 2.22 -11.62
C MET A 191 7.52 3.16 -12.18
N PRO A 192 7.39 3.63 -13.43
CA PRO A 192 8.35 4.55 -14.01
C PRO A 192 8.38 5.88 -13.26
N TRP A 193 9.57 6.45 -13.03
CA TRP A 193 9.74 7.70 -12.27
C TRP A 193 8.92 8.87 -12.85
N ILE A 194 8.66 8.87 -14.15
CA ILE A 194 7.86 9.89 -14.84
C ILE A 194 6.39 9.90 -14.38
N MET A 195 5.89 8.77 -13.86
CA MET A 195 4.53 8.63 -13.34
C MET A 195 4.37 9.17 -11.92
N ASN A 196 5.44 9.64 -11.27
CA ASN A 196 5.36 10.30 -9.96
C ASN A 196 4.44 11.52 -9.95
N ALA A 197 4.28 12.21 -11.08
CA ALA A 197 3.33 13.32 -11.20
C ALA A 197 1.87 12.82 -11.09
N ALA A 198 1.52 11.75 -11.79
CA ALA A 198 0.22 11.11 -11.67
C ALA A 198 -0.02 10.60 -10.25
N TRP A 199 0.99 9.97 -9.62
CA TRP A 199 0.90 9.52 -8.23
C TRP A 199 0.60 10.65 -7.24
N LYS A 200 1.20 11.85 -7.42
CA LYS A 200 0.87 13.02 -6.57
C LYS A 200 -0.60 13.40 -6.66
N ILE A 201 -1.21 13.29 -7.84
CA ILE A 201 -2.64 13.55 -8.03
C ILE A 201 -3.47 12.43 -7.38
N VAL A 202 -3.12 11.17 -7.62
CA VAL A 202 -3.84 10.02 -7.02
C VAL A 202 -3.89 10.13 -5.49
N LYS A 203 -2.81 10.57 -4.85
CA LYS A 203 -2.78 10.78 -3.38
C LYS A 203 -3.82 11.76 -2.88
N THR A 204 -4.29 12.72 -3.67
CA THR A 204 -5.33 13.66 -3.22
C THR A 204 -6.72 13.03 -3.23
N TRP A 205 -6.89 11.86 -3.87
CA TRP A 205 -8.16 11.12 -3.93
C TRP A 205 -8.28 10.05 -2.86
N LEU A 206 -7.15 9.70 -2.21
CA LEU A 206 -7.02 8.58 -1.29
C LEU A 206 -6.79 9.06 0.14
N GLY A 207 -7.51 8.46 1.09
CA GLY A 207 -7.22 8.61 2.51
C GLY A 207 -6.00 7.78 2.95
N PRO A 208 -5.51 7.99 4.19
CA PRO A 208 -4.33 7.29 4.71
C PRO A 208 -4.44 5.76 4.67
N ASP A 209 -5.61 5.22 5.01
CA ASP A 209 -5.87 3.77 4.96
C ASP A 209 -5.70 3.20 3.55
N ALA A 210 -6.34 3.83 2.55
CA ALA A 210 -6.22 3.42 1.16
C ALA A 210 -4.78 3.57 0.62
N ILE A 211 -4.05 4.61 1.02
CA ILE A 211 -2.63 4.77 0.68
C ILE A 211 -1.80 3.62 1.25
N SER A 212 -2.09 3.16 2.47
CA SER A 212 -1.36 2.06 3.10
C SER A 212 -1.52 0.73 2.35
N LYS A 213 -2.62 0.55 1.60
CA LYS A 213 -2.88 -0.61 0.74
C LYS A 213 -2.09 -0.61 -0.57
N LEU A 214 -1.47 0.50 -0.95
CA LEU A 214 -0.65 0.59 -2.16
C LEU A 214 0.78 0.15 -1.87
N LYS A 215 1.27 -0.84 -2.62
CA LYS A 215 2.62 -1.41 -2.50
C LYS A 215 3.40 -1.13 -3.78
N PHE A 216 4.36 -0.22 -3.71
CA PHE A 216 5.26 0.07 -4.82
C PHE A 216 6.45 -0.87 -4.75
N VAL A 217 6.65 -1.66 -5.79
CA VAL A 217 7.63 -2.75 -5.81
C VAL A 217 8.39 -2.78 -7.13
N THR A 218 9.52 -3.46 -7.10
CA THR A 218 10.40 -3.77 -8.22
C THR A 218 10.60 -5.27 -8.30
N LYS A 219 11.41 -5.73 -9.25
CA LYS A 219 11.80 -7.15 -9.31
C LYS A 219 12.42 -7.69 -8.02
N SER A 220 13.08 -6.85 -7.21
CA SER A 220 13.82 -7.32 -6.03
C SER A 220 12.93 -7.67 -4.84
N ASP A 221 11.72 -7.10 -4.76
CA ASP A 221 10.87 -7.17 -3.57
C ASP A 221 9.42 -7.59 -3.84
N ILE A 222 8.98 -7.73 -5.10
CA ILE A 222 7.64 -8.23 -5.44
C ILE A 222 7.34 -9.61 -4.82
N GLN A 223 8.36 -10.45 -4.67
CA GLN A 223 8.24 -11.77 -4.04
C GLN A 223 7.92 -11.71 -2.54
N THR A 224 7.96 -10.53 -1.93
CA THR A 224 7.45 -10.32 -0.57
C THR A 224 5.93 -10.54 -0.51
N TYR A 225 5.22 -10.23 -1.60
CA TYR A 225 3.77 -10.25 -1.66
C TYR A 225 3.20 -11.43 -2.45
N VAL A 226 3.88 -11.86 -3.51
CA VAL A 226 3.40 -12.93 -4.41
C VAL A 226 4.45 -14.03 -4.51
N GLY A 227 4.05 -15.30 -4.43
CA GLY A 227 4.95 -16.45 -4.59
C GLY A 227 5.53 -16.52 -6.01
N PRO A 228 6.77 -17.02 -6.21
CA PRO A 228 7.35 -17.16 -7.54
C PRO A 228 6.50 -18.02 -8.49
N GLU A 229 5.78 -19.01 -7.98
CA GLU A 229 4.84 -19.87 -8.71
C GLU A 229 3.63 -19.14 -9.30
N HIS A 230 3.36 -17.91 -8.87
CA HIS A 230 2.27 -17.05 -9.36
C HIS A 230 2.80 -15.77 -10.04
N LEU A 231 4.10 -15.69 -10.29
CA LEU A 231 4.75 -14.57 -10.95
C LEU A 231 5.38 -15.00 -12.27
N PRO A 232 5.30 -14.17 -13.32
CA PRO A 232 5.95 -14.46 -14.59
C PRO A 232 7.48 -14.37 -14.49
N PRO A 233 8.25 -15.00 -15.40
CA PRO A 233 9.71 -15.08 -15.31
C PRO A 233 10.42 -13.73 -15.32
N TYR A 234 9.89 -12.73 -16.05
CA TYR A 234 10.51 -11.40 -16.07
C TYR A 234 10.40 -10.69 -14.72
N MET A 235 9.38 -11.00 -13.91
CA MET A 235 9.23 -10.56 -12.51
C MET A 235 10.01 -11.43 -11.51
N GLY A 236 10.77 -12.41 -11.99
CA GLY A 236 11.56 -13.32 -11.16
C GLY A 236 10.79 -14.55 -10.65
N GLY A 237 9.60 -14.84 -11.18
CA GLY A 237 8.87 -16.06 -10.86
C GLY A 237 9.11 -17.21 -11.83
N THR A 238 8.28 -18.24 -11.72
CA THR A 238 8.35 -19.49 -12.49
C THR A 238 7.07 -19.79 -13.26
N ASP A 239 6.03 -18.94 -13.13
CA ASP A 239 4.75 -19.13 -13.78
C ASP A 239 4.84 -18.91 -15.29
N GLN A 240 4.58 -19.95 -16.08
CA GLN A 240 4.66 -19.88 -17.55
C GLN A 240 3.36 -19.43 -18.20
N PHE A 241 2.35 -19.04 -17.41
CA PHE A 241 1.06 -18.59 -17.91
C PHE A 241 1.21 -17.48 -18.96
N LYS A 242 0.53 -17.68 -20.08
CA LYS A 242 0.39 -16.70 -21.15
C LYS A 242 -1.08 -16.51 -21.40
N TYR A 243 -1.55 -15.31 -21.10
CA TYR A 243 -2.94 -14.95 -21.37
C TYR A 243 -3.27 -15.22 -22.84
N SER A 244 -4.39 -15.91 -23.06
CA SER A 244 -4.94 -16.18 -24.37
C SER A 244 -6.46 -16.04 -24.33
N TYR A 245 -7.05 -15.68 -25.47
CA TYR A 245 -8.49 -15.60 -25.62
C TYR A 245 -8.91 -16.19 -26.99
N PRO A 246 -9.89 -17.12 -27.04
CA PRO A 246 -10.61 -17.71 -25.90
C PRO A 246 -9.67 -18.49 -24.96
N PRO A 247 -10.03 -18.65 -23.67
CA PRO A 247 -9.18 -19.36 -22.70
C PRO A 247 -8.89 -20.80 -23.14
N LEU A 248 -7.71 -21.32 -22.79
CA LEU A 248 -7.40 -22.74 -22.99
C LEU A 248 -8.19 -23.60 -22.00
N LEU A 249 -8.40 -24.88 -22.36
CA LEU A 249 -9.15 -25.83 -21.53
C LEU A 249 -8.54 -26.02 -20.13
N ASP A 250 -7.25 -25.81 -19.96
CA ASP A 250 -6.53 -26.04 -18.69
C ASP A 250 -6.18 -24.73 -17.94
N ASP A 251 -6.65 -23.56 -18.41
CA ASP A 251 -6.49 -22.33 -17.63
C ASP A 251 -7.48 -22.34 -16.47
N ASP A 252 -7.00 -22.09 -15.24
CA ASP A 252 -7.77 -22.03 -13.97
C ASP A 252 -8.98 -21.06 -13.98
N PHE A 253 -9.17 -20.36 -15.10
CA PHE A 253 -10.35 -19.60 -15.48
C PHE A 253 -10.96 -20.11 -16.80
N GLN A 254 -11.41 -21.37 -16.83
CA GLN A 254 -12.41 -21.79 -17.81
C GLN A 254 -13.61 -20.83 -17.75
N SER A 255 -13.82 -20.09 -18.84
CA SER A 255 -15.13 -19.51 -19.12
C SER A 255 -15.98 -20.63 -19.71
N PRO A 256 -17.14 -20.98 -19.14
CA PRO A 256 -18.04 -21.87 -19.83
C PRO A 256 -18.40 -21.18 -21.14
N ILE A 257 -18.10 -21.88 -22.23
CA ILE A 257 -18.68 -21.62 -23.54
C ILE A 257 -20.19 -21.47 -23.34
N CYS A 258 -20.76 -20.44 -23.95
CA CYS A 258 -22.17 -20.12 -23.89
C CYS A 258 -23.03 -21.35 -24.19
N GLU A 259 -24.01 -21.63 -23.32
CA GLU A 259 -25.27 -22.20 -23.78
C GLU A 259 -26.41 -21.43 -23.10
N ASN A 260 -27.07 -20.58 -23.89
CA ASN A 260 -28.38 -20.04 -23.55
C ASN A 260 -29.43 -21.00 -24.15
N GLY A 261 -30.35 -21.49 -23.32
CA GLY A 261 -31.62 -22.08 -23.73
C GLY A 261 -32.55 -22.24 -22.52
N PRO A 262 -33.87 -21.98 -22.64
CA PRO A 262 -34.70 -21.45 -21.55
C PRO A 262 -35.31 -22.50 -20.61
N ILE A 263 -35.85 -22.00 -19.50
CA ILE A 263 -36.60 -22.71 -18.44
C ILE A 263 -37.72 -23.59 -19.03
N VAL A 264 -37.84 -24.86 -18.59
CA VAL A 264 -39.02 -25.51 -17.96
C VAL A 264 -38.93 -27.06 -18.04
N SER A 265 -39.32 -27.68 -16.92
CA SER A 265 -39.88 -29.03 -16.65
C SER A 265 -39.04 -30.31 -16.78
N GLU A 266 -38.94 -30.99 -15.63
CA GLU A 266 -39.28 -32.39 -15.33
C GLU A 266 -39.22 -33.49 -16.42
N ASP A 267 -38.63 -34.61 -15.97
CA ASP A 267 -38.84 -36.03 -16.32
C ASP A 267 -37.73 -36.81 -17.04
N GLU A 268 -37.19 -37.76 -16.26
CA GLU A 268 -36.90 -39.17 -16.52
C GLU A 268 -36.17 -39.68 -17.77
N SER A 269 -35.28 -40.64 -17.45
CA SER A 269 -34.99 -41.90 -18.14
C SER A 269 -33.85 -41.95 -19.18
N ASP A 270 -32.88 -42.79 -18.82
CA ASP A 270 -32.14 -43.76 -19.65
C ASP A 270 -31.75 -43.40 -21.09
N ILE A 271 -30.45 -43.53 -21.39
CA ILE A 271 -29.97 -44.59 -22.27
C ILE A 271 -28.45 -44.80 -22.08
N LYS A 272 -28.15 -46.08 -21.99
CA LYS A 272 -26.87 -46.78 -21.85
C LYS A 272 -26.04 -46.82 -23.15
N ASP A 273 -24.81 -47.27 -22.95
CA ASP A 273 -23.91 -47.97 -23.89
C ASP A 273 -23.13 -47.11 -24.91
N LEU A 274 -21.79 -47.08 -24.75
CA LEU A 274 -20.94 -48.03 -25.46
C LEU A 274 -19.53 -48.10 -24.82
N GLU A 275 -19.17 -49.31 -24.42
CA GLU A 275 -17.84 -49.74 -23.97
C GLU A 275 -16.83 -49.88 -25.12
N SER A 276 -15.57 -50.05 -24.70
CA SER A 276 -14.49 -50.84 -25.34
C SER A 276 -13.76 -50.14 -26.49
N ASP A 277 -12.45 -50.30 -26.69
CA ASP A 277 -11.42 -51.11 -26.06
C ASP A 277 -10.09 -50.59 -26.61
N SER A 278 -9.02 -50.57 -25.81
CA SER A 278 -7.71 -51.17 -26.16
C SER A 278 -6.61 -50.72 -25.20
N LYS A 279 -6.17 -51.72 -24.43
CA LYS A 279 -5.00 -51.78 -23.57
C LYS A 279 -3.93 -52.60 -24.30
N GLU A 280 -2.66 -52.21 -24.19
CA GLU A 280 -1.49 -53.05 -23.83
C GLU A 280 -0.19 -52.29 -24.16
N THR A 281 0.67 -51.94 -23.19
CA THR A 281 1.65 -52.75 -22.42
C THR A 281 2.95 -52.98 -23.19
N LEU A 282 4.08 -52.44 -22.69
CA LEU A 282 5.26 -53.23 -22.29
C LEU A 282 6.37 -52.38 -21.64
N GLU A 283 6.75 -52.83 -20.45
CA GLU A 283 7.86 -52.39 -19.60
C GLU A 283 9.20 -53.04 -20.02
N SER A 284 10.32 -52.42 -19.61
CA SER A 284 11.47 -53.02 -18.88
C SER A 284 12.66 -52.04 -18.92
N SER A 285 12.99 -51.35 -17.83
CA SER A 285 13.87 -51.74 -16.71
C SER A 285 15.36 -51.94 -17.11
N PHE A 286 16.27 -51.13 -16.54
CA PHE A 286 17.41 -51.59 -15.73
C PHE A 286 18.13 -50.41 -15.04
N ASN A 287 18.39 -50.61 -13.73
CA ASN A 287 19.12 -49.75 -12.79
C ASN A 287 20.65 -49.75 -13.02
N ALA A 288 21.34 -48.68 -12.59
CA ALA A 288 22.58 -48.77 -11.80
C ALA A 288 22.91 -47.43 -11.11
N GLU A 289 23.34 -47.53 -9.85
CA GLU A 289 23.70 -46.50 -8.88
C GLU A 289 24.97 -45.70 -9.22
N GLN A 290 25.10 -44.47 -8.66
CA GLN A 290 26.24 -44.14 -7.79
C GLN A 290 26.06 -42.80 -7.03
N SER A 291 26.25 -42.92 -5.72
CA SER A 291 26.35 -41.89 -4.68
C SER A 291 27.58 -40.98 -4.80
N ILE A 292 27.52 -39.75 -4.26
CA ILE A 292 28.56 -39.10 -3.41
C ILE A 292 27.94 -37.89 -2.66
N ARG A 293 28.11 -37.85 -1.32
CA ARG A 293 28.00 -36.67 -0.44
C ARG A 293 29.42 -36.22 -0.02
N PRO A 294 29.61 -34.95 0.40
CA PRO A 294 30.13 -34.71 1.77
C PRO A 294 29.45 -33.49 2.45
N LYS A 295 28.92 -33.62 3.67
CA LYS A 295 29.52 -33.39 5.02
C LYS A 295 29.65 -31.92 5.47
N LYS A 296 28.88 -31.61 6.52
CA LYS A 296 28.97 -30.49 7.48
C LYS A 296 30.31 -30.48 8.22
N VAL A 297 30.75 -29.29 8.61
CA VAL A 297 31.72 -29.08 9.71
C VAL A 297 31.15 -28.01 10.66
N ASN A 298 31.06 -28.37 11.94
CA ASN A 298 30.87 -27.46 13.07
C ASN A 298 32.26 -27.04 13.59
N PHE A 299 32.38 -25.81 14.10
CA PHE A 299 33.34 -25.48 15.14
C PHE A 299 32.64 -24.62 16.22
N ILE A 300 32.72 -25.10 17.46
CA ILE A 300 32.53 -24.41 18.75
C ILE A 300 33.96 -24.13 19.26
N GLU A 301 34.32 -22.92 19.69
CA GLU A 301 34.54 -22.41 21.07
C GLU A 301 35.59 -21.26 20.85
N ASP A 302 35.78 -20.19 21.61
CA ASP A 302 35.49 -19.85 23.00
C ASP A 302 35.69 -18.33 23.18
N GLY A 303 35.26 -17.78 24.31
CA GLY A 303 35.05 -16.33 24.54
C GLY A 303 36.27 -15.43 24.77
N GLN A 304 36.00 -14.12 24.87
CA GLN A 304 36.55 -13.24 25.93
C GLN A 304 35.90 -11.84 25.92
N ARG A 305 35.47 -11.40 27.11
CA ARG A 305 35.16 -10.01 27.47
C ARG A 305 36.46 -9.26 27.76
N SER A 306 36.49 -7.95 27.48
CA SER A 306 37.36 -7.00 28.19
C SER A 306 36.78 -5.59 28.13
N ASP A 307 36.61 -5.00 29.32
CA ASP A 307 36.22 -3.61 29.59
C ASP A 307 37.38 -2.61 29.43
N ASP A 308 36.98 -1.35 29.21
CA ASP A 308 37.57 -0.05 29.60
C ASP A 308 39.00 0.38 29.17
N LEU A 309 39.08 1.60 28.58
CA LEU A 309 39.71 2.78 29.20
C LEU A 309 39.61 4.05 28.33
N ASP A 310 39.10 5.11 28.97
CA ASP A 310 38.93 6.50 28.51
C ASP A 310 40.20 7.34 28.74
N ARG A 311 40.49 8.33 27.87
CA ARG A 311 41.37 9.49 28.16
C ARG A 311 41.35 10.57 27.04
N GLY A 312 40.71 11.71 27.34
CA GLY A 312 41.29 13.06 27.13
C GLY A 312 40.75 13.97 26.00
N GLU A 313 39.75 14.80 26.32
CA GLU A 313 39.21 15.97 25.58
C GLU A 313 40.18 17.20 25.58
N PRO A 314 40.02 18.32 24.80
CA PRO A 314 38.76 19.09 24.69
C PRO A 314 38.42 19.77 23.35
N GLY A 315 37.11 19.93 23.10
CA GLY A 315 36.61 20.75 21.99
C GLY A 315 35.10 20.62 21.70
N ARG A 316 34.24 20.61 22.73
CA ARG A 316 32.79 20.55 22.56
C ARG A 316 32.20 21.85 22.01
N LEU A 317 31.58 21.78 20.84
CA LEU A 317 30.30 22.47 20.60
C LEU A 317 29.18 21.50 20.94
N ARG A 318 28.54 21.76 22.08
CA ARG A 318 27.51 20.93 22.70
C ARG A 318 26.17 21.21 22.01
N GLY A 319 25.54 20.17 21.44
CA GLY A 319 24.12 20.18 21.11
C GLY A 319 23.77 19.89 19.64
N ALA A 320 24.01 18.66 19.17
CA ALA A 320 23.27 18.09 18.04
C ALA A 320 23.10 16.59 18.31
N ARG A 321 21.86 16.08 18.24
CA ARG A 321 21.57 14.64 18.36
C ARG A 321 22.29 13.89 17.23
N LYS A 322 22.91 12.74 17.53
CA LYS A 322 23.57 11.89 16.53
C LYS A 322 22.55 11.42 15.46
N PRO A 323 22.84 11.58 14.16
CA PRO A 323 21.96 11.07 13.10
C PRO A 323 21.96 9.54 13.09
N THR A 324 20.77 8.95 13.23
CA THR A 324 20.59 7.51 13.52
C THR A 324 20.47 6.64 12.25
N THR A 325 20.41 7.26 11.07
CA THR A 325 20.24 6.57 9.78
C THR A 325 21.26 7.07 8.76
N THR A 326 21.80 6.18 7.91
CA THR A 326 22.80 6.55 6.90
C THR A 326 22.43 5.97 5.54
N PHE A 327 22.34 6.85 4.53
CA PHE A 327 22.21 6.45 3.13
C PHE A 327 23.56 5.95 2.62
N LYS A 328 23.60 4.74 2.05
CA LYS A 328 24.81 4.12 1.51
C LYS A 328 24.89 4.34 -0.01
N GLY A 329 25.46 5.45 -0.42
CA GLY A 329 25.72 5.74 -1.83
C GLY A 329 27.03 5.11 -2.33
N THR A 330 27.15 4.96 -3.65
CA THR A 330 28.37 4.50 -4.36
C THR A 330 29.60 5.39 -4.16
N LEU A 331 29.41 6.72 -4.05
CA LEU A 331 30.46 7.73 -3.82
C LEU A 331 30.52 8.21 -2.37
N LEU A 332 29.38 8.58 -1.79
CA LEU A 332 29.29 9.12 -0.43
C LEU A 332 28.25 8.35 0.39
N HIS A 333 28.58 8.09 1.65
CA HIS A 333 27.60 7.76 2.67
C HIS A 333 27.08 9.06 3.32
N ILE A 334 25.77 9.21 3.47
CA ILE A 334 25.13 10.47 3.90
C ILE A 334 24.31 10.22 5.16
N SER A 335 24.57 11.00 6.22
CA SER A 335 23.88 10.88 7.51
C SER A 335 23.35 12.26 7.95
N PRO A 336 22.04 12.46 8.20
CA PRO A 336 20.97 11.45 8.20
C PRO A 336 20.60 10.95 6.80
N ALA A 337 19.96 9.77 6.72
CA ALA A 337 19.62 9.12 5.45
C ALA A 337 18.47 9.80 4.71
N GLU A 338 17.47 10.33 5.43
CA GLU A 338 16.21 10.77 4.80
C GLU A 338 15.77 12.18 5.19
N GLU A 339 15.96 12.59 6.44
CA GLU A 339 15.27 13.77 6.97
C GLU A 339 16.16 14.68 7.82
N LEU A 340 15.98 16.00 7.67
CA LEU A 340 16.56 17.04 8.50
C LEU A 340 15.47 17.65 9.38
N SER A 341 15.65 17.55 10.70
CA SER A 341 14.68 18.05 11.67
C SER A 341 15.04 19.47 12.12
N PHE A 342 14.04 20.36 12.12
CA PHE A 342 14.16 21.72 12.67
C PHE A 342 13.06 21.95 13.71
N GLY A 343 13.44 22.51 14.85
CA GLY A 343 12.53 22.83 15.95
C GLY A 343 12.42 24.32 16.24
N ALA A 344 11.53 24.65 17.19
CA ALA A 344 11.24 26.04 17.55
C ALA A 344 12.37 26.72 18.36
N LYS A 345 13.20 25.94 19.06
CA LYS A 345 14.30 26.48 19.89
C LYS A 345 15.48 26.89 19.01
N GLU A 346 16.23 27.90 19.45
CA GLU A 346 17.41 28.40 18.71
C GLU A 346 18.48 27.31 18.47
N SER A 347 18.64 26.37 19.41
CA SER A 347 19.51 25.19 19.26
C SER A 347 18.99 24.15 18.26
N GLU A 348 17.69 24.17 17.95
CA GLU A 348 17.01 23.24 17.06
C GLU A 348 16.79 23.84 15.66
N LYS A 349 17.25 25.07 15.41
CA LYS A 349 17.28 25.71 14.08
C LYS A 349 18.47 25.29 13.23
N ARG A 350 19.34 24.41 13.74
CA ARG A 350 20.51 23.90 13.02
C ARG A 350 20.50 22.38 12.99
N CYS A 351 20.85 21.82 11.83
CA CYS A 351 20.99 20.39 11.62
C CYS A 351 22.32 20.10 10.90
N LEU A 352 22.83 18.88 11.06
CA LEU A 352 24.08 18.41 10.48
C LEU A 352 23.82 17.38 9.39
N ILE A 353 24.46 17.53 8.24
CA ILE A 353 24.63 16.46 7.25
C ILE A 353 26.10 16.04 7.29
N VAL A 354 26.36 14.78 7.58
CA VAL A 354 27.70 14.18 7.53
C VAL A 354 27.82 13.42 6.21
N LEU A 355 28.80 13.82 5.40
CA LEU A 355 29.17 13.13 4.17
C LEU A 355 30.45 12.34 4.43
N ASN A 356 30.45 11.04 4.15
CA ASN A 356 31.64 10.19 4.28
C ASN A 356 32.03 9.64 2.90
N ASN A 357 33.24 9.93 2.43
CA ASN A 357 33.73 9.45 1.14
C ASN A 357 34.22 8.01 1.25
N VAL A 358 33.53 7.11 0.53
CA VAL A 358 33.80 5.67 0.54
C VAL A 358 34.62 5.20 -0.67
N THR A 359 35.02 6.13 -1.53
CA THR A 359 35.84 5.85 -2.71
C THR A 359 37.33 6.04 -2.43
N LYS A 360 38.15 5.61 -3.39
CA LYS A 360 39.61 5.85 -3.39
C LYS A 360 39.99 7.19 -4.02
N ASN A 361 39.01 7.90 -4.60
CA ASN A 361 39.21 9.15 -5.34
C ASN A 361 38.64 10.34 -4.54
N HIS A 362 39.05 11.55 -4.90
CA HIS A 362 38.40 12.74 -4.34
C HIS A 362 36.96 12.82 -4.85
N VAL A 363 36.04 13.24 -4.00
CA VAL A 363 34.63 13.43 -4.38
C VAL A 363 34.25 14.88 -4.17
N ALA A 364 33.88 15.56 -5.26
CA ALA A 364 33.26 16.88 -5.20
C ALA A 364 31.80 16.72 -4.80
N PHE A 365 31.31 17.57 -3.89
CA PHE A 365 29.91 17.60 -3.50
C PHE A 365 29.30 18.99 -3.59
N LYS A 366 27.98 19.04 -3.84
CA LYS A 366 27.18 20.26 -3.85
C LYS A 366 25.84 20.02 -3.20
N VAL A 367 25.44 20.90 -2.29
CA VAL A 367 24.14 20.85 -1.62
C VAL A 367 23.29 22.03 -2.05
N ARG A 368 22.08 21.73 -2.54
CA ARG A 368 21.07 22.73 -2.93
C ARG A 368 19.82 22.58 -2.07
N THR A 369 19.09 23.66 -1.88
CA THR A 369 17.78 23.66 -1.21
C THR A 369 16.72 24.28 -2.12
N THR A 370 15.47 23.86 -1.97
CA THR A 370 14.31 24.49 -2.65
C THR A 370 13.87 25.80 -2.01
N ALA A 371 14.40 26.14 -0.83
CA ALA A 371 14.09 27.37 -0.09
C ALA A 371 15.38 28.10 0.35
N PRO A 372 16.22 28.57 -0.59
CA PRO A 372 17.51 29.21 -0.29
C PRO A 372 17.38 30.50 0.53
N GLU A 373 16.21 31.13 0.54
CA GLU A 373 15.88 32.29 1.37
C GLU A 373 15.70 31.95 2.86
N LYS A 374 15.36 30.70 3.18
CA LYS A 374 15.13 30.24 4.57
C LYS A 374 16.37 29.59 5.18
N TYR A 375 17.14 28.86 4.37
CA TYR A 375 18.21 28.00 4.84
C TYR A 375 19.59 28.43 4.35
N ARG A 376 20.54 28.43 5.27
CA ARG A 376 21.96 28.59 5.00
C ARG A 376 22.67 27.26 5.15
N VAL A 377 23.29 26.80 4.07
CA VAL A 377 24.06 25.54 4.02
C VAL A 377 25.55 25.85 3.97
N LYS A 378 26.34 25.31 4.91
CA LYS A 378 27.79 25.56 5.01
C LYS A 378 28.57 24.28 5.36
N PRO A 379 29.53 23.85 4.51
CA PRO A 379 29.75 24.28 3.13
C PRO A 379 28.62 23.83 2.20
N SER A 380 28.25 24.64 1.21
CA SER A 380 27.27 24.26 0.17
C SER A 380 27.91 23.63 -1.07
N ASN A 381 29.23 23.75 -1.23
CA ASN A 381 30.00 23.19 -2.33
C ASN A 381 31.47 23.06 -1.88
N SER A 382 32.02 21.85 -1.92
CA SER A 382 33.42 21.56 -1.56
C SER A 382 33.83 20.19 -2.13
N SER A 383 35.06 19.78 -1.90
CA SER A 383 35.54 18.40 -2.09
C SER A 383 35.69 17.67 -0.75
N CYS A 384 35.71 16.34 -0.81
CA CYS A 384 35.92 15.41 0.30
C CYS A 384 36.99 14.38 -0.12
N GLU A 385 38.05 14.26 0.67
CA GLU A 385 39.18 13.37 0.42
C GLU A 385 38.79 11.89 0.61
N PRO A 386 39.47 10.93 -0.04
CA PRO A 386 39.24 9.49 0.15
C PRO A 386 39.23 9.10 1.64
N GLY A 387 38.18 8.40 2.09
CA GLY A 387 38.06 7.95 3.48
C GLY A 387 37.80 9.04 4.52
N SER A 388 37.72 10.31 4.12
CA SER A 388 37.42 11.43 5.02
C SER A 388 35.91 11.68 5.16
N SER A 389 35.54 12.40 6.21
CA SER A 389 34.17 12.87 6.41
C SER A 389 34.10 14.39 6.46
N VAL A 390 33.03 14.96 5.92
CA VAL A 390 32.76 16.41 5.91
C VAL A 390 31.41 16.68 6.56
N ASP A 391 31.43 17.60 7.51
CA ASP A 391 30.26 18.08 8.24
C ASP A 391 29.68 19.32 7.57
N ILE A 392 28.41 19.24 7.19
CA ILE A 392 27.65 20.32 6.57
C ILE A 392 26.59 20.80 7.56
N VAL A 393 26.67 22.07 7.94
CA VAL A 393 25.70 22.72 8.82
C VAL A 393 24.61 23.36 7.98
N VAL A 394 23.36 22.94 8.21
CA VAL A 394 22.16 23.55 7.66
C VAL A 394 21.47 24.37 8.75
N SER A 395 21.36 25.68 8.56
CA SER A 395 20.79 26.62 9.53
C SER A 395 19.57 27.34 8.97
N LEU A 396 18.45 27.30 9.69
CA LEU A 396 17.26 28.10 9.43
C LEU A 396 17.45 29.52 9.99
N HIS A 397 17.26 30.56 9.18
CA HIS A 397 17.47 31.96 9.58
C HIS A 397 16.28 32.87 9.27
N GLY A 398 16.34 34.15 9.68
CA GLY A 398 15.42 35.19 9.21
C GLY A 398 13.98 35.13 9.74
N GLY A 399 13.74 34.46 10.88
CA GLY A 399 12.39 34.28 11.43
C GLY A 399 11.50 33.33 10.63
N PHE A 400 12.04 32.73 9.55
CA PHE A 400 11.35 31.72 8.77
C PHE A 400 11.12 30.45 9.59
N GLN A 401 10.02 29.75 9.30
CA GLN A 401 9.73 28.43 9.83
C GLN A 401 10.06 27.38 8.77
N ALA A 402 10.55 26.22 9.23
CA ALA A 402 10.80 25.08 8.38
C ALA A 402 9.46 24.54 7.83
N SER A 403 9.42 24.16 6.56
CA SER A 403 8.23 23.55 5.94
C SER A 403 8.47 22.09 5.56
N PRO A 404 7.50 21.19 5.76
CA PRO A 404 7.57 19.82 5.23
C PRO A 404 7.68 19.73 3.70
N GLN A 405 7.50 20.85 2.98
CA GLN A 405 7.69 20.95 1.54
C GLN A 405 9.15 21.28 1.15
N ASP A 406 9.96 21.78 2.08
CA ASP A 406 11.34 22.15 1.81
C ASP A 406 12.18 20.88 1.58
N ARG A 407 13.08 20.91 0.59
CA ARG A 407 13.91 19.77 0.17
C ARG A 407 15.37 20.19 0.03
N PHE A 408 16.27 19.26 0.32
CA PHE A 408 17.70 19.41 0.10
C PHE A 408 18.19 18.33 -0.86
N LEU A 409 19.05 18.71 -1.80
CA LEU A 409 19.65 17.81 -2.79
C LEU A 409 21.16 17.83 -2.58
N VAL A 410 21.73 16.68 -2.22
CA VAL A 410 23.17 16.42 -2.22
C VAL A 410 23.53 15.83 -3.58
N MET A 411 24.46 16.46 -4.28
CA MET A 411 25.07 15.97 -5.51
C MET A 411 26.51 15.60 -5.22
N ALA A 412 27.01 14.49 -5.78
CA ALA A 412 28.39 14.07 -5.64
C ALA A 412 28.94 13.48 -6.94
N ALA A 413 30.21 13.74 -7.25
CA ALA A 413 30.90 13.16 -8.40
C ALA A 413 32.40 13.06 -8.12
N GLU A 414 33.06 12.03 -8.67
CA GLU A 414 34.51 11.88 -8.55
C GLU A 414 35.25 12.99 -9.29
N THR A 415 36.34 13.49 -8.69
CA THR A 415 37.22 14.53 -9.23
C THR A 415 38.68 14.11 -9.09
N GLU A 416 39.52 14.54 -10.02
CA GLU A 416 40.94 14.19 -10.10
C GLU A 416 41.82 15.11 -9.23
N SER A 417 41.35 16.33 -8.93
CA SER A 417 42.05 17.34 -8.13
C SER A 417 41.21 17.80 -6.92
N GLY A 418 41.88 17.98 -5.77
CA GLY A 418 41.32 18.55 -4.55
C GLY A 418 41.61 20.04 -4.47
N THR A 419 40.84 20.89 -5.13
CA THR A 419 41.20 22.31 -5.27
C THR A 419 39.99 23.24 -5.43
N GLY A 420 40.07 24.39 -4.73
CA GLY A 420 39.34 25.67 -4.84
C GLY A 420 37.87 25.76 -5.33
N VAL A 421 37.09 26.63 -4.69
CA VAL A 421 35.71 27.01 -5.12
C VAL A 421 35.58 27.40 -6.62
N PRO A 422 36.55 28.09 -7.25
CA PRO A 422 36.48 28.42 -8.69
C PRO A 422 36.56 27.18 -9.59
N GLU A 423 37.42 26.21 -9.26
CA GLU A 423 37.66 25.00 -10.05
C GLU A 423 36.46 24.05 -10.00
N LEU A 424 35.82 23.94 -8.84
CA LEU A 424 34.57 23.20 -8.68
C LEU A 424 33.43 23.75 -9.56
N SER A 425 33.40 25.06 -9.80
CA SER A 425 32.36 25.67 -10.65
C SER A 425 32.52 25.29 -12.13
N GLN A 426 33.76 25.07 -12.59
CA GLN A 426 34.04 24.57 -13.92
C GLN A 426 33.78 23.06 -14.00
N PHE A 427 34.22 22.28 -13.01
CA PHE A 427 33.95 20.85 -12.90
C PHE A 427 32.46 20.51 -13.06
N TRP A 428 31.57 21.23 -12.35
CA TRP A 428 30.13 20.99 -12.44
C TRP A 428 29.50 21.31 -13.80
N LYS A 429 30.19 22.04 -14.67
CA LYS A 429 29.75 22.29 -16.06
C LYS A 429 30.20 21.17 -17.01
N GLU A 430 31.34 20.56 -16.73
CA GLU A 430 31.99 19.56 -17.60
C GLU A 430 31.58 18.12 -17.24
N VAL A 431 31.29 17.86 -15.97
CA VAL A 431 30.93 16.51 -15.50
C VAL A 431 29.63 16.00 -16.14
N SER A 432 29.70 14.79 -16.70
CA SER A 432 28.53 14.11 -17.28
C SER A 432 27.50 13.81 -16.19
N LYS A 433 26.22 14.10 -16.47
CA LYS A 433 25.11 13.84 -15.55
C LYS A 433 25.00 12.38 -15.12
N ALA A 434 25.42 11.43 -15.96
CA ALA A 434 25.40 10.00 -15.64
C ALA A 434 26.41 9.60 -14.54
N LYS A 435 27.43 10.44 -14.28
CA LYS A 435 28.44 10.23 -13.25
C LYS A 435 28.13 10.96 -11.93
N ILE A 436 26.99 11.66 -11.87
CA ILE A 436 26.58 12.41 -10.69
C ILE A 436 25.66 11.52 -9.84
N MET A 437 26.09 11.25 -8.61
CA MET A 437 25.21 10.76 -7.56
C MET A 437 24.31 11.89 -7.08
N GLU A 438 23.01 11.62 -6.97
CA GLU A 438 22.04 12.51 -6.34
C GLU A 438 21.38 11.83 -5.14
N HIS A 439 21.26 12.56 -4.03
CA HIS A 439 20.51 12.12 -2.86
C HIS A 439 19.62 13.25 -2.32
N ARG A 440 18.35 12.96 -2.03
CA ARG A 440 17.36 13.96 -1.60
C ARG A 440 16.99 13.76 -0.13
N LEU A 441 17.09 14.83 0.65
CA LEU A 441 16.68 14.89 2.05
C LEU A 441 15.40 15.73 2.18
N ARG A 442 14.47 15.28 3.03
CA ARG A 442 13.24 16.00 3.39
C ARG A 442 13.44 16.85 4.64
N CYS A 443 12.64 17.88 4.79
CA CYS A 443 12.58 18.65 6.02
C CYS A 443 11.46 18.11 6.92
N HIS A 444 11.75 17.92 8.21
CA HIS A 444 10.79 17.55 9.25
C HIS A 444 10.69 18.67 10.29
N VAL A 445 9.47 19.01 10.71
CA VAL A 445 9.22 20.08 11.69
C VAL A 445 8.95 19.42 13.05
N LEU A 446 9.77 19.73 14.05
CA LEU A 446 9.55 19.24 15.42
C LEU A 446 8.44 20.09 16.06
N GLU A 447 7.27 19.49 16.24
CA GLU A 447 6.16 20.13 16.95
C GLU A 447 6.48 20.23 18.45
N SER A 448 6.35 21.43 19.01
CA SER A 448 6.33 21.62 20.46
C SER A 448 4.95 21.22 21.00
N PRO A 449 4.85 20.38 22.04
CA PRO A 449 3.57 20.07 22.66
C PRO A 449 3.13 21.27 23.50
N LYS A 450 2.43 22.22 22.87
CA LYS A 450 1.54 23.27 23.45
C LYS A 450 1.32 24.38 22.43
N SER A 451 0.27 24.27 21.62
CA SER A 451 -0.54 25.41 21.11
C SER A 451 -1.57 24.93 20.07
N ILE A 452 -2.59 24.22 20.54
CA ILE A 452 -3.86 24.09 19.80
C ILE A 452 -4.92 24.85 20.60
N LEU A 453 -4.66 26.11 20.96
CA LEU A 453 -5.66 27.02 21.54
C LEU A 453 -5.20 28.47 21.36
N SER A 454 -5.15 28.96 20.13
CA SER A 454 -5.35 30.38 19.79
C SER A 454 -5.12 30.63 18.30
N ASN A 455 -6.22 30.70 17.54
CA ASN A 455 -6.46 31.76 16.53
C ASN A 455 -7.62 31.35 15.62
N SER A 456 -8.81 31.92 15.89
CA SER A 456 -9.64 32.56 14.87
C SER A 456 -10.93 33.09 15.51
N PHE A 457 -10.84 34.23 16.19
CA PHE A 457 -11.90 35.23 16.15
C PHE A 457 -11.37 36.34 15.27
N ASP A 458 -11.89 36.49 14.05
CA ASP A 458 -12.74 37.65 13.76
C ASP A 458 -13.38 37.59 12.35
N SER A 459 -14.54 38.24 12.27
CA SER A 459 -15.28 38.71 11.09
C SER A 459 -16.26 37.76 10.35
N SER A 460 -17.53 38.04 10.67
CA SER A 460 -18.68 38.35 9.79
C SER A 460 -19.58 37.25 9.20
N SER A 461 -20.79 37.25 9.78
CA SER A 461 -22.14 37.19 9.17
C SER A 461 -22.76 35.85 8.73
N VAL A 462 -23.66 35.37 9.61
CA VAL A 462 -25.03 34.90 9.35
C VAL A 462 -25.20 33.72 8.38
N THR A 463 -25.13 32.49 8.89
CA THR A 463 -26.17 31.41 8.87
C THR A 463 -25.50 30.06 9.18
N SER A 464 -25.43 29.62 10.44
CA SER A 464 -25.15 28.20 10.78
C SER A 464 -25.12 27.95 12.30
N THR A 465 -26.25 28.10 12.99
CA THR A 465 -26.35 27.65 14.39
C THR A 465 -26.36 26.13 14.52
N ASN A 466 -26.80 25.39 13.48
CA ASN A 466 -26.84 23.92 13.50
C ASN A 466 -25.50 23.27 13.16
N GLU A 467 -24.76 23.75 12.15
CA GLU A 467 -23.48 23.11 11.77
C GLU A 467 -22.41 23.23 12.86
N HIS A 468 -22.41 24.35 13.59
CA HIS A 468 -21.45 24.56 14.67
C HIS A 468 -21.77 23.70 15.92
N GLN A 469 -23.05 23.40 16.15
CA GLN A 469 -23.49 22.45 17.18
C GLN A 469 -23.21 21.00 16.78
N ASP A 470 -23.41 20.63 15.52
CA ASP A 470 -23.09 19.30 15.00
C ASP A 470 -21.58 19.04 15.03
N LEU A 471 -20.76 20.04 14.70
CA LEU A 471 -19.31 19.94 14.77
C LEU A 471 -18.81 19.80 16.21
N GLN A 472 -19.39 20.52 17.17
CA GLN A 472 -19.08 20.36 18.60
C GLN A 472 -19.54 18.99 19.13
N THR A 473 -20.67 18.47 18.65
CA THR A 473 -21.18 17.15 19.03
C THR A 473 -20.29 16.04 18.46
N MET A 474 -19.88 16.14 17.20
CA MET A 474 -18.90 15.22 16.60
C MET A 474 -17.56 15.25 17.32
N LEU A 475 -17.04 16.44 17.64
CA LEU A 475 -15.79 16.59 18.39
C LEU A 475 -15.88 15.90 19.76
N THR A 476 -16.99 16.10 20.47
CA THR A 476 -17.23 15.49 21.78
C THR A 476 -17.32 13.96 21.68
N ARG A 477 -17.99 13.44 20.64
CA ARG A 477 -18.04 11.99 20.37
C ARG A 477 -16.65 11.42 20.06
N VAL A 478 -15.85 12.09 19.24
CA VAL A 478 -14.48 11.67 18.90
C VAL A 478 -13.59 11.64 20.14
N VAL A 479 -13.64 12.67 20.98
CA VAL A 479 -12.88 12.74 22.24
C VAL A 479 -13.29 11.61 23.20
N LEU A 480 -14.59 11.32 23.29
CA LEU A 480 -15.10 10.22 24.12
C LEU A 480 -14.66 8.85 23.58
N THR A 481 -14.71 8.62 22.27
CA THR A 481 -14.21 7.37 21.66
C THR A 481 -12.71 7.21 21.85
N ASN A 482 -11.94 8.29 21.72
CA ASN A 482 -10.49 8.25 21.91
C ASN A 482 -10.13 7.92 23.38
N SER A 483 -10.84 8.52 24.34
CA SER A 483 -10.65 8.20 25.76
C SER A 483 -11.01 6.74 26.10
N ARG A 484 -12.08 6.20 25.48
CA ARG A 484 -12.43 4.77 25.63
C ARG A 484 -11.39 3.84 25.01
N LEU A 485 -10.81 4.22 23.87
CA LEU A 485 -9.72 3.47 23.23
C LEU A 485 -8.46 3.49 24.11
N GLU A 486 -8.08 4.65 24.65
CA GLU A 486 -6.94 4.77 25.59
C GLU A 486 -7.13 3.88 26.82
N GLN A 487 -8.33 3.89 27.43
CA GLN A 487 -8.63 3.00 28.56
C GLN A 487 -8.56 1.51 28.18
N THR A 488 -9.00 1.16 26.98
CA THR A 488 -8.94 -0.23 26.48
C THR A 488 -7.49 -0.64 26.24
N LEU A 489 -6.69 0.25 25.66
CA LEU A 489 -5.26 0.03 25.44
C LEU A 489 -4.50 -0.14 26.76
N GLU A 490 -4.77 0.70 27.77
CA GLU A 490 -4.17 0.57 29.09
C GLU A 490 -4.53 -0.77 29.76
N LYS A 491 -5.80 -1.19 29.65
CA LYS A 491 -6.23 -2.53 30.13
C LYS A 491 -5.50 -3.65 29.39
N CYS A 492 -5.37 -3.58 28.07
CA CYS A 492 -4.63 -4.57 27.29
C CYS A 492 -3.16 -4.63 27.68
N VAL A 493 -2.49 -3.49 27.86
CA VAL A 493 -1.09 -3.42 28.33
C VAL A 493 -0.95 -3.99 29.73
N TRP A 494 -1.91 -3.72 30.62
CA TRP A 494 -1.92 -4.27 31.96
C TRP A 494 -2.08 -5.80 31.95
N ILE A 495 -3.05 -6.32 31.19
CA ILE A 495 -3.26 -7.77 31.00
C ILE A 495 -1.99 -8.41 30.41
N GLN A 496 -1.38 -7.79 29.41
CA GLN A 496 -0.13 -8.27 28.80
C GLN A 496 0.98 -8.39 29.85
N LYS A 497 1.16 -7.39 30.73
CA LYS A 497 2.15 -7.43 31.82
C LYS A 497 1.86 -8.57 32.81
N VAL A 498 0.60 -8.76 33.20
CA VAL A 498 0.20 -9.85 34.10
C VAL A 498 0.51 -11.22 33.49
N LEU A 499 0.17 -11.42 32.21
CA LEU A 499 0.48 -12.65 31.48
C LEU A 499 1.99 -12.91 31.41
N LEU A 500 2.80 -11.87 31.17
CA LEU A 500 4.26 -11.98 31.09
C LEU A 500 4.88 -12.44 32.44
N VAL A 501 4.34 -11.95 33.55
CA VAL A 501 4.75 -12.38 34.91
C VAL A 501 4.34 -13.84 35.16
N LEU A 502 3.12 -14.22 34.80
CA LEU A 502 2.64 -15.59 34.96
C LEU A 502 3.46 -16.59 34.14
N VAL A 503 3.77 -16.26 32.89
CA VAL A 503 4.64 -17.10 32.03
C VAL A 503 6.04 -17.22 32.63
N SER A 504 6.61 -16.14 33.14
CA SER A 504 7.92 -16.16 33.79
C SER A 504 7.94 -17.05 35.04
N PHE A 505 6.86 -17.02 35.83
CA PHE A 505 6.72 -17.87 37.01
C PHE A 505 6.57 -19.35 36.64
N LEU A 506 5.76 -19.68 35.62
CA LEU A 506 5.62 -21.05 35.12
C LEU A 506 6.94 -21.59 34.55
N LEU A 507 7.71 -20.76 33.83
CA LEU A 507 9.03 -21.13 33.37
C LEU A 507 9.97 -21.44 34.54
N ALA A 508 10.00 -20.59 35.58
CA ALA A 508 10.82 -20.83 36.76
C ALA A 508 10.46 -22.15 37.47
N LEU A 509 9.15 -22.46 37.62
CA LEU A 509 8.70 -23.74 38.18
C LEU A 509 9.08 -24.94 37.30
N SER A 510 9.00 -24.80 35.98
CA SER A 510 9.43 -25.86 35.06
C SER A 510 10.94 -26.13 35.16
N PHE A 511 11.76 -25.07 35.33
CA PHE A 511 13.20 -25.20 35.52
C PHE A 511 13.54 -25.85 36.86
N THR A 512 12.86 -25.48 37.96
CA THR A 512 13.14 -26.09 39.27
C THR A 512 12.75 -27.56 39.32
N THR A 513 11.63 -27.94 38.70
CA THR A 513 11.20 -29.35 38.61
C THR A 513 12.11 -30.19 37.71
N ALA A 514 12.53 -29.65 36.56
CA ALA A 514 13.50 -30.31 35.69
C ALA A 514 14.87 -30.45 36.38
N TYR A 515 15.32 -29.41 37.10
CA TYR A 515 16.56 -29.46 37.87
C TYR A 515 16.50 -30.50 38.99
N SER A 516 15.41 -30.56 39.77
CA SER A 516 15.28 -31.56 40.84
C SER A 516 15.26 -32.99 40.31
N GLN A 517 14.64 -33.22 39.15
CA GLN A 517 14.66 -34.53 38.47
C GLN A 517 16.03 -34.89 37.92
N TRP A 518 16.82 -33.91 37.48
CA TRP A 518 18.18 -34.15 36.99
C TRP A 518 19.18 -34.46 38.11
N THR A 519 18.96 -33.89 39.31
CA THR A 519 19.84 -34.10 40.47
C THR A 519 19.46 -35.28 41.38
N SER A 520 18.29 -35.88 41.18
CA SER A 520 17.83 -37.09 41.88
C SER A 520 18.17 -38.33 41.07
#